data_AF-A0A6G8U106-F1
#
_entry.id   AF-A0A6G8U106-F1
#
_cell.length_a   1.000
_cell.length_b   1.000
_cell.length_c   1.000
_cell.angle_alpha   90.00
_cell.angle_beta   90.00
_cell.angle_gamma   90.00
#
_symmetry.space_group_name_H-M   'P 1'
#
loop_
_entity.id
_entity.type
_entity.pdbx_description
1 polymer ?
#
loop_
_entity_poly.entity_id
_entity_poly.type
_entity_poly.pdbx_seq_one_letter_code
_entity_poly.pdbx_strand_id
1 'polypeptide(L)'
;MAHQNNGSSLSEAVGRLVELGLTSNDRRDQQKLRARKMAGDAIDGMGDKATTEEARVSRKQDLLNGPAEFNRLRKDRPSTTSGSGEQVGSASKMNTRHVTREKRGIKP
;
A
#
# COMPACT_ATOMS: atom_id res chain seq x y z
N MET A 1 -8.34 3.73 -43.42
CA MET A 1 -7.30 4.75 -43.71
C MET A 1 -6.09 4.44 -42.85
N ALA A 2 -5.04 3.86 -43.42
CA ALA A 2 -3.80 3.52 -42.71
C ALA A 2 -2.73 4.53 -43.14
N HIS A 3 -2.25 5.36 -42.20
CA HIS A 3 -1.14 6.28 -42.46
C HIS A 3 0.16 5.47 -42.56
N GLN A 4 0.64 5.29 -43.79
CA GLN A 4 1.98 4.79 -44.05
C GLN A 4 2.98 5.84 -43.57
N ASN A 5 3.74 5.51 -42.52
CA ASN A 5 4.80 6.37 -42.01
C ASN A 5 5.99 6.22 -42.96
N ASN A 6 6.00 7.01 -44.03
CA ASN A 6 7.15 7.13 -44.91
C ASN A 6 8.37 7.63 -44.11
N GLY A 7 9.35 6.73 -43.92
CA GLY A 7 10.76 7.05 -43.75
C GLY A 7 11.14 7.95 -42.57
N SER A 8 10.74 7.61 -41.33
CA SER A 8 11.45 8.18 -40.18
C SER A 8 12.90 7.70 -40.21
N SER A 9 13.85 8.63 -40.21
CA SER A 9 15.27 8.28 -40.06
C SER A 9 15.47 7.41 -38.82
N LEU A 10 16.51 6.57 -38.79
CA LEU A 10 16.78 5.70 -37.65
C LEU A 10 16.85 6.51 -36.33
N SER A 11 17.45 7.70 -36.37
CA SER A 11 17.52 8.59 -35.20
C SER A 11 16.15 9.05 -34.73
N GLU A 12 15.23 9.39 -35.64
CA GLU A 12 13.87 9.78 -35.31
C GLU A 12 13.06 8.60 -34.75
N ALA A 13 13.18 7.41 -35.35
CA ALA A 13 12.52 6.21 -34.86
C ALA A 13 13.00 5.83 -33.45
N VAL A 14 14.32 5.91 -33.22
CA VAL A 14 14.92 5.68 -31.89
C VAL A 14 14.46 6.75 -30.90
N GLY A 15 14.43 8.02 -31.30
CA GLY A 15 13.93 9.12 -30.47
C GLY A 15 12.49 8.88 -30.00
N ARG A 16 11.60 8.51 -30.93
CA ARG A 16 10.20 8.18 -30.62
C ARG A 16 10.08 6.95 -29.71
N LEU A 17 10.89 5.91 -29.91
CA LEU A 17 10.88 4.72 -29.06
C LEU A 17 11.32 5.05 -27.62
N VAL A 18 12.36 5.86 -27.47
CA VAL A 18 12.85 6.30 -26.16
C VAL A 18 11.78 7.17 -25.48
N GLU A 19 11.17 8.11 -26.19
CA GLU A 19 10.09 8.95 -25.66
C GLU A 19 8.88 8.12 -25.20
N LEU A 20 8.45 7.13 -26.00
CA LEU A 20 7.40 6.19 -25.62
C LEU A 20 7.80 5.33 -24.41
N GLY A 21 9.08 4.90 -24.35
CA GLY A 21 9.62 4.16 -23.21
C GLY A 21 9.62 4.96 -21.92
N LEU A 22 9.98 6.25 -21.98
CA LEU A 22 10.03 7.14 -20.82
C LEU A 22 8.62 7.54 -20.34
N THR A 23 7.69 7.78 -21.27
CA THR A 23 6.27 8.08 -20.97
C THR A 23 5.45 6.84 -20.57
N SER A 24 6.02 5.63 -20.68
CA SER A 24 5.32 4.38 -20.33
C SER A 24 5.08 4.19 -18.83
N ASN A 25 5.78 4.94 -17.97
CA ASN A 25 5.67 4.84 -16.51
C ASN A 25 4.23 5.08 -16.03
N ASP A 26 3.58 6.13 -16.56
CA ASP A 26 2.22 6.51 -16.19
C ASP A 26 1.22 5.39 -16.48
N ARG A 27 1.42 4.67 -17.60
CA ARG A 27 0.57 3.54 -17.98
C ARG A 27 0.73 2.36 -17.02
N ARG A 28 1.97 2.09 -16.56
CA ARG A 28 2.25 1.02 -15.61
C ARG A 28 1.61 1.29 -14.24
N ASP A 29 1.67 2.53 -13.77
CA ASP A 29 1.05 2.93 -12.50
C ASP A 29 -0.48 2.88 -12.57
N GLN A 30 -1.08 3.32 -13.69
CA GLN A 30 -2.51 3.18 -13.92
C GLN A 30 -2.94 1.71 -13.97
N GLN A 31 -2.18 0.85 -14.64
CA GLN A 31 -2.47 -0.59 -14.70
C GLN A 31 -2.38 -1.23 -13.31
N LYS A 32 -1.37 -0.86 -12.53
CA LYS A 32 -1.21 -1.32 -11.13
C LYS A 32 -2.39 -0.90 -10.28
N LEU A 33 -2.83 0.36 -10.36
CA LEU A 33 -3.99 0.85 -9.62
C LEU A 33 -5.27 0.09 -10.01
N ARG A 34 -5.49 -0.13 -11.31
CA ARG A 34 -6.63 -0.91 -11.81
C ARG A 34 -6.60 -2.33 -11.29
N ALA A 35 -5.45 -3.00 -11.32
CA ALA A 35 -5.31 -4.36 -10.81
C ALA A 35 -5.60 -4.44 -9.30
N ARG A 36 -5.09 -3.49 -8.51
CA ARG A 36 -5.37 -3.42 -7.06
C ARG A 36 -6.87 -3.20 -6.79
N LYS A 37 -7.52 -2.34 -7.57
CA LYS A 37 -8.97 -2.13 -7.47
C LYS A 37 -9.75 -3.41 -7.78
N MET A 38 -9.47 -4.06 -8.91
CA MET A 38 -10.16 -5.31 -9.29
C MET A 38 -9.98 -6.42 -8.24
N ALA A 39 -8.76 -6.58 -7.71
CA ALA A 39 -8.49 -7.52 -6.64
C ALA A 39 -9.25 -7.16 -5.35
N GLY A 40 -9.30 -5.87 -5.00
CA GLY A 40 -10.05 -5.39 -3.84
C GLY A 40 -11.55 -5.68 -3.96
N ASP A 41 -12.13 -5.38 -5.13
CA ASP A 41 -13.54 -5.63 -5.43
C ASP A 41 -13.86 -7.14 -5.36
N ALA A 42 -12.95 -8.00 -5.86
CA ALA A 42 -13.10 -9.46 -5.77
C ALA A 42 -13.02 -9.98 -4.31
N ILE A 43 -12.09 -9.46 -3.50
CA ILE A 43 -11.98 -9.82 -2.08
C ILE A 43 -13.24 -9.42 -1.32
N ASP A 44 -13.79 -8.24 -1.60
CA ASP A 44 -15.04 -7.81 -0.98
C ASP A 44 -16.20 -8.78 -1.28
N GLY A 45 -16.25 -9.30 -2.51
CA GLY A 45 -17.24 -10.28 -2.94
C GLY A 45 -17.09 -11.67 -2.29
N MET A 46 -15.86 -12.07 -1.95
CA MET A 46 -15.56 -13.34 -1.27
C MET A 46 -15.62 -13.25 0.26
N GLY A 47 -15.62 -12.04 0.83
CA GLY A 47 -15.52 -11.82 2.26
C GLY A 47 -16.73 -12.33 3.04
N ASP A 48 -16.47 -12.99 4.17
CA ASP A 48 -17.51 -13.41 5.11
C ASP A 48 -18.17 -12.19 5.76
N LYS A 49 -19.48 -12.05 5.55
CA LYS A 49 -20.31 -10.96 6.08
C LYS A 49 -20.53 -11.07 7.60
N ALA A 50 -20.24 -12.23 8.19
CA ALA A 50 -20.33 -12.43 9.64
C ALA A 50 -19.13 -11.87 10.43
N THR A 51 -18.06 -11.48 9.73
CA THR A 51 -16.87 -10.85 10.34
C THR A 51 -17.09 -9.34 10.54
N THR A 52 -16.53 -8.74 11.59
CA THR A 52 -16.60 -7.29 11.83
C THR A 52 -15.95 -6.50 10.68
N GLU A 53 -16.45 -5.29 10.43
CA GLU A 53 -16.00 -4.50 9.28
C GLU A 53 -14.51 -4.15 9.37
N GLU A 54 -14.01 -3.84 10.57
CA GLU A 54 -12.62 -3.50 10.81
C GLU A 54 -11.70 -4.68 10.48
N ALA A 55 -12.09 -5.89 10.87
CA ALA A 55 -11.33 -7.10 10.58
C ALA A 55 -11.36 -7.45 9.09
N ARG A 56 -12.48 -7.19 8.39
CA ARG A 56 -12.58 -7.34 6.94
C ARG A 56 -11.66 -6.36 6.22
N VAL A 57 -11.66 -5.08 6.62
CA VAL A 57 -10.81 -4.04 6.03
C VAL A 57 -9.33 -4.34 6.27
N SER A 58 -8.95 -4.73 7.49
CA SER A 58 -7.55 -5.09 7.80
C SER A 58 -7.10 -6.26 6.93
N ARG A 59 -7.88 -7.34 6.90
CA ARG A 59 -7.54 -8.53 6.11
C ARG A 59 -7.44 -8.20 4.61
N LYS A 60 -8.34 -7.37 4.09
CA LYS A 60 -8.29 -6.92 2.69
C LYS A 60 -6.98 -6.17 2.40
N GLN A 61 -6.57 -5.26 3.29
CA GLN A 61 -5.29 -4.55 3.13
C GLN A 61 -4.12 -5.51 3.16
N ASP A 62 -4.10 -6.47 4.09
CA ASP A 62 -3.03 -7.46 4.20
C ASP A 62 -2.93 -8.33 2.95
N LEU A 63 -4.06 -8.75 2.37
CA LEU A 63 -4.09 -9.52 1.12
C LEU A 63 -3.64 -8.71 -0.09
N LEU A 64 -4.04 -7.43 -0.19
CA LEU A 64 -3.62 -6.55 -1.29
C LEU A 64 -2.14 -6.16 -1.20
N ASN A 65 -1.63 -5.99 0.02
CA ASN A 65 -0.23 -5.67 0.27
C ASN A 65 0.66 -6.91 0.30
N GLY A 66 0.09 -8.09 0.53
CA GLY A 66 0.79 -9.35 0.68
C GLY A 66 1.63 -9.42 1.97
N PRO A 67 2.09 -10.63 2.33
CA PRO A 67 2.93 -10.81 3.52
C PRO A 67 4.27 -10.08 3.39
N ALA A 68 4.80 -9.62 4.52
CA ALA A 68 5.97 -8.75 4.56
C ALA A 68 7.24 -9.43 4.02
N GLU A 69 7.33 -10.75 4.15
CA GLU A 69 8.43 -11.60 3.70
C GLU A 69 8.64 -11.51 2.18
N PHE A 70 7.56 -11.29 1.43
CA PHE A 70 7.60 -11.21 -0.03
C PHE A 70 7.88 -9.81 -0.55
N ASN A 71 7.88 -8.78 0.31
CA ASN A 71 8.15 -7.41 -0.12
C ASN A 71 9.48 -7.26 -0.86
N ARG A 72 10.50 -8.05 -0.49
CA ARG A 72 11.82 -8.05 -1.16
C ARG A 72 11.78 -8.62 -2.58
N LEU A 73 10.82 -9.51 -2.85
CA LEU A 73 10.64 -10.15 -4.16
C LEU A 73 9.73 -9.34 -5.09
N ARG A 74 8.96 -8.40 -4.53
CA ARG A 74 8.04 -7.53 -5.27
C ARG A 74 8.79 -6.46 -6.05
N LYS A 75 8.97 -6.70 -7.36
CA LYS A 75 9.56 -5.73 -8.30
C LYS A 75 8.74 -4.45 -8.46
N ASP A 76 7.46 -4.49 -8.11
CA ASP A 76 6.51 -3.38 -8.26
C ASP A 76 6.50 -2.40 -7.07
N ARG A 77 7.25 -2.68 -5.99
CA ARG A 77 7.28 -1.84 -4.78
C ARG A 77 8.68 -1.23 -4.63
N PRO A 78 8.80 0.07 -4.30
CA PRO A 78 10.10 0.62 -3.91
C PRO A 78 10.59 -0.15 -2.68
N SER A 79 11.82 -0.65 -2.72
CA SER A 79 12.42 -1.36 -1.59
C SER A 79 12.52 -0.40 -0.41
N THR A 80 11.66 -0.56 0.59
CA THR A 80 11.76 0.17 1.86
C THR A 80 12.87 -0.44 2.71
N THR A 81 14.11 -0.36 2.24
CA THR A 81 15.32 -0.67 3.01
C THR A 81 16.00 0.61 3.51
N SER A 82 15.23 1.69 3.68
CA SER A 82 15.65 2.90 4.38
C SER A 82 14.59 3.28 5.42
N GLY A 83 14.98 3.24 6.69
CA GLY A 83 14.31 3.99 7.74
C GLY A 83 13.09 3.33 8.39
N SER A 84 13.35 2.44 9.36
CA SER A 84 12.64 2.56 10.63
C SER A 84 12.92 3.96 11.20
N GLY A 85 12.07 4.94 10.89
CA GLY A 85 12.26 6.31 11.36
C GLY A 85 11.20 7.26 10.83
N GLU A 86 10.14 7.45 11.60
CA GLU A 86 9.64 8.76 12.07
C GLU A 86 8.31 8.51 12.80
N GLN A 87 8.27 8.69 14.13
CA GLN A 87 7.93 9.99 14.72
C GLN A 87 6.73 10.65 14.03
N VAL A 88 5.51 10.27 14.42
CA VAL A 88 4.40 11.22 14.55
C VAL A 88 3.51 10.76 15.70
N GLY A 89 3.45 11.59 16.75
CA GLY A 89 2.67 11.30 17.94
C GLY A 89 3.02 12.17 19.15
N SER A 90 3.44 13.42 18.95
CA SER A 90 3.48 14.39 20.05
C SER A 90 2.06 14.83 20.39
N ALA A 91 1.35 14.01 21.17
CA ALA A 91 0.12 14.41 21.85
C ALA A 91 0.43 14.66 23.33
N SER A 92 0.50 15.95 23.62
CA SER A 92 0.49 16.60 24.91
C SER A 92 -0.33 15.89 26.00
N LYS A 93 0.33 15.60 27.12
CA LYS A 93 -0.14 15.61 28.52
C LYS A 93 -1.65 15.60 28.76
N MET A 94 -2.19 14.52 29.34
CA MET A 94 -3.20 14.58 30.42
C MET A 94 -3.15 13.36 31.36
N ASN A 95 -2.73 13.63 32.61
CA ASN A 95 -3.17 13.12 33.91
C ASN A 95 -3.91 11.76 34.01
N THR A 96 -3.45 10.86 34.89
CA THR A 96 -4.25 10.22 35.98
C THR A 96 -3.31 9.45 36.91
N ARG A 97 -3.00 9.99 38.10
CA ARG A 97 -2.35 9.22 39.18
C ARG A 97 -3.43 8.44 39.93
N HIS A 98 -3.36 7.12 39.83
CA HIS A 98 -4.16 6.17 40.61
C HIS A 98 -3.84 6.25 42.11
N VAL A 99 -4.88 6.44 42.91
CA VAL A 99 -4.90 6.15 44.34
C VAL A 99 -5.07 4.64 44.50
N THR A 100 -4.15 3.95 45.16
CA THR A 100 -4.39 2.57 45.62
C THR A 100 -4.31 2.49 47.14
N ARG A 101 -5.44 1.98 47.64
CA ARG A 101 -5.88 1.71 49.00
C ARG A 101 -5.19 0.46 49.53
N GLU A 102 -4.26 0.57 50.46
CA GLU A 102 -3.74 -0.57 51.22
C GLU A 102 -4.63 -0.81 52.45
N LYS A 103 -5.38 -1.92 52.43
CA LYS A 103 -6.14 -2.42 53.57
C LYS A 103 -5.29 -3.45 54.33
N ARG A 104 -4.88 -3.11 55.55
CA ARG A 104 -4.55 -4.05 56.65
C ARG A 104 -5.28 -3.47 57.86
N GLY A 105 -6.32 -4.05 58.45
CA GLY A 105 -6.47 -5.41 58.95
C GLY A 105 -6.86 -5.25 60.43
N ILE A 106 -8.15 -5.04 60.70
CA ILE A 106 -8.70 -4.94 62.07
C ILE A 106 -9.21 -6.33 62.46
N LYS A 107 -8.77 -6.82 63.63
CA LYS A 107 -9.44 -7.85 64.43
C LYS A 107 -9.26 -7.49 65.93
N PRO A 108 -10.21 -7.91 66.77
CA PRO A 108 -10.82 -7.09 67.82
C PRO A 108 -9.92 -6.82 69.04
#